data_AF-A0A6P2PVZ6-F1
#
_entry.id   AF-A0A6P2PVZ6-F1
#
_cell.length_a   1.000
_cell.length_b   1.000
_cell.length_c   1.000
_cell.angle_alpha   90.00
_cell.angle_beta   90.00
_cell.angle_gamma   90.00
#
_symmetry.space_group_name_H-M   'P 1'
#
loop_
_entity.id
_entity.type
_entity.pdbx_description
1 polymer ?
#
loop_
_entity_poly.entity_id
_entity_poly.type
_entity_poly.pdbx_seq_one_letter_code
_entity_poly.pdbx_strand_id
1 'polypeptide(L)'
;MATAVAEYQQLSPLLPPGTLVSYRVTAAPVVDFTAGYRGDHWSPSWESFFCDWRRDWFNARIEPPSWVLGDEVIAAGAKGILFSSTQAAGGTNLVLFVDQLDAADRLEVIDPAGALPRDQASWGESPA
;
A
#
# COMPACT_ATOMS: atom_id res chain seq x y z
N MET A 1 -12.80 -5.11 -2.99
CA MET A 1 -12.76 -3.83 -3.74
C MET A 1 -13.18 -2.62 -2.92
N ALA A 2 -14.17 -2.70 -2.01
CA ALA A 2 -14.64 -1.54 -1.23
C ALA A 2 -13.51 -0.76 -0.51
N THR A 3 -12.58 -1.45 0.15
CA THR A 3 -11.42 -0.83 0.82
C THR A 3 -10.55 -0.03 -0.15
N ALA A 4 -10.16 -0.61 -1.29
CA ALA A 4 -9.31 0.07 -2.27
C ALA A 4 -9.96 1.35 -2.83
N VAL A 5 -11.28 1.34 -3.06
CA VAL A 5 -12.02 2.53 -3.49
C VAL A 5 -12.01 3.59 -2.39
N ALA A 6 -12.29 3.22 -1.14
CA ALA A 6 -12.30 4.13 -0.01
C ALA A 6 -10.92 4.78 0.27
N GLU A 7 -9.84 4.00 0.13
CA GLU A 7 -8.47 4.49 0.24
C GLU A 7 -8.11 5.47 -0.89
N TYR A 8 -8.53 5.17 -2.13
CA TYR A 8 -8.32 6.08 -3.26
C TYR A 8 -9.10 7.41 -3.10
N GLN A 9 -10.28 7.37 -2.48
CA GLN A 9 -11.12 8.55 -2.20
C GLN A 9 -10.63 9.41 -1.04
N GLN A 10 -9.65 8.97 -0.24
CA GLN A 10 -9.34 9.52 1.09
C GLN A 10 -9.36 11.05 1.24
N LEU A 11 -8.97 11.83 0.23
CA LEU A 11 -8.94 13.30 0.27
C LEU A 11 -10.10 14.00 -0.44
N SER A 12 -10.89 13.29 -1.24
CA SER A 12 -11.91 13.89 -2.09
C SER A 12 -13.18 13.03 -2.09
N PRO A 13 -14.36 13.61 -1.80
CA PRO A 13 -15.62 12.89 -1.96
C PRO A 13 -15.90 12.53 -3.43
N LEU A 14 -15.23 13.19 -4.37
CA LEU A 14 -15.26 12.86 -5.79
C LEU A 14 -14.10 11.93 -6.14
N LEU A 15 -14.40 10.80 -6.77
CA LEU A 15 -13.39 9.87 -7.27
C LEU A 15 -12.79 10.44 -8.57
N PRO A 16 -11.51 10.84 -8.61
CA PRO A 16 -10.89 11.24 -9.86
C PRO A 16 -10.76 10.02 -10.81
N PRO A 17 -10.70 10.22 -12.14
CA PRO A 17 -10.45 9.12 -13.07
C PRO A 17 -9.21 8.31 -12.66
N GLY A 18 -9.32 6.99 -12.71
CA GLY A 18 -8.26 6.09 -12.29
C GLY A 18 -8.56 4.66 -12.73
N THR A 19 -7.54 3.82 -12.72
CA THR A 19 -7.66 2.39 -13.06
C THR A 19 -7.58 1.57 -11.78
N LEU A 20 -8.57 0.70 -11.56
CA LEU A 20 -8.56 -0.27 -10.47
C LEU A 20 -8.23 -1.65 -11.04
N VAL A 21 -7.19 -2.27 -10.48
CA VAL A 21 -6.68 -3.57 -10.93
C VAL A 21 -6.75 -4.56 -9.79
N SER A 22 -7.20 -5.78 -10.09
CA SER A 22 -7.14 -6.90 -9.15
C SER A 22 -5.84 -7.68 -9.35
N TYR A 23 -5.17 -7.99 -8.26
CA TYR A 23 -3.96 -8.81 -8.25
C TYR A 23 -4.19 -10.08 -7.46
N ARG A 24 -3.60 -11.18 -7.91
CA ARG A 24 -3.29 -12.34 -7.06
C ARG A 24 -1.85 -12.21 -6.59
N VAL A 25 -1.67 -12.19 -5.27
CA VAL A 25 -0.37 -11.93 -4.65
C VAL A 25 0.07 -13.15 -3.85
N THR A 26 1.33 -13.52 -3.99
CA THR A 26 2.05 -14.44 -3.10
C THR A 26 3.35 -13.74 -2.72
N ALA A 27 3.51 -13.39 -1.44
CA ALA A 27 4.73 -12.77 -0.94
C ALA A 27 4.96 -13.19 0.52
N ALA A 28 6.20 -13.54 0.87
CA ALA A 28 6.56 -13.85 2.25
C ALA A 28 8.06 -13.62 2.53
N PRO A 29 8.45 -13.13 3.72
CA PRO A 29 7.57 -12.85 4.86
C PRO A 29 6.89 -11.47 4.75
N VAL A 30 5.66 -11.38 5.25
CA VAL A 30 4.88 -10.14 5.37
C VAL A 30 4.56 -9.95 6.84
N VAL A 31 4.86 -8.77 7.37
CA VAL A 31 4.57 -8.45 8.78
C VAL A 31 3.12 -8.02 8.91
N ASP A 32 2.40 -8.59 9.87
CA ASP A 32 1.00 -8.31 10.11
C ASP A 32 0.81 -7.38 11.32
N PHE A 33 0.38 -6.14 11.04
CA PHE A 33 0.02 -5.12 12.04
C PHE A 33 -1.50 -4.85 12.07
N THR A 34 -2.33 -5.72 11.50
CA THR A 34 -3.80 -5.53 11.51
C THR A 34 -4.38 -5.48 12.92
N ALA A 35 -3.75 -6.16 13.89
CA ALA A 35 -4.09 -6.14 15.31
C ALA A 35 -3.23 -5.18 16.15
N GLY A 36 -2.47 -4.27 15.51
CA GLY A 36 -1.47 -3.43 16.15
C GLY A 36 -0.07 -4.06 16.15
N TYR A 37 0.90 -3.34 16.72
CA TYR A 37 2.29 -3.78 16.78
C TYR A 37 2.62 -4.53 18.08
N ARG A 38 3.66 -5.35 17.99
CA ARG A 38 4.21 -6.09 19.12
C ARG A 38 5.37 -5.32 19.72
N GLY A 39 5.15 -4.63 20.85
CA GLY A 39 6.17 -3.80 21.49
C GLY A 39 7.38 -4.55 22.07
N ASP A 40 7.33 -5.89 22.13
CA ASP A 40 8.48 -6.74 22.46
C ASP A 40 9.40 -7.02 21.24
N HIS A 41 8.90 -6.78 20.02
CA HIS A 41 9.58 -7.11 18.78
C HIS A 41 9.81 -5.88 17.88
N TRP A 42 8.96 -4.86 17.97
CA TRP A 42 8.98 -3.67 17.13
C TRP A 42 9.03 -2.41 17.98
N SER A 43 9.67 -1.36 17.43
CA SER A 43 9.85 -0.07 18.10
C SER A 43 8.50 0.57 18.51
N PRO A 44 8.41 1.28 19.65
CA PRO A 44 7.22 2.05 20.02
C PRO A 44 6.82 3.11 18.98
N SER A 45 7.72 3.49 18.07
CA SER A 45 7.43 4.37 16.94
C SER A 45 6.23 3.90 16.09
N TRP A 46 5.92 2.60 16.09
CA TRP A 46 4.73 2.03 15.45
C TRP A 46 3.40 2.58 15.97
N GLU A 47 3.35 3.17 17.18
CA GLU A 47 2.16 3.88 17.67
C GLU A 47 1.77 5.06 16.76
N SER A 48 2.75 5.65 16.09
CA SER A 48 2.57 6.77 15.17
C SER A 48 2.32 6.31 13.74
N PHE A 49 2.21 5.02 13.45
CA PHE A 49 2.00 4.52 12.08
C PHE A 49 0.70 5.05 11.44
N PHE A 50 -0.34 5.26 12.24
CA PHE A 50 -1.62 5.84 11.79
C PHE A 50 -1.68 7.37 11.92
N CYS A 51 -0.55 8.05 12.14
CA CYS A 51 -0.52 9.50 12.17
C CYS A 51 -0.94 10.11 10.82
N ASP A 52 -1.37 11.37 10.85
CA ASP A 52 -1.64 12.14 9.63
C ASP A 52 -0.32 12.54 8.96
N TRP A 53 0.32 11.56 8.32
CA TRP A 53 1.62 11.72 7.67
C TRP A 53 1.62 12.86 6.63
N ARG A 54 0.45 13.17 6.03
CA ARG A 54 0.32 14.27 5.07
C ARG A 54 0.40 15.61 5.77
N ARG A 55 -0.26 15.78 6.92
CA ARG A 55 -0.07 16.98 7.75
C ARG A 55 1.41 17.11 8.14
N ASP A 56 2.03 16.03 8.61
CA ASP A 56 3.42 16.07 9.07
C ASP A 56 4.37 16.47 7.93
N TRP A 57 4.20 15.90 6.75
CA TRP A 57 5.05 16.22 5.59
C TRP A 57 4.71 17.56 4.93
N PHE A 58 3.45 17.79 4.53
CA PHE A 58 3.08 18.97 3.75
C PHE A 58 2.99 20.24 4.60
N ASN A 59 2.57 20.15 5.87
CA ASN A 59 2.41 21.32 6.73
C ASN A 59 3.61 21.56 7.65
N ALA A 60 4.23 20.49 8.16
CA ALA A 60 5.31 20.60 9.15
C ALA A 60 6.71 20.27 8.58
N ARG A 61 6.81 19.72 7.37
CA ARG A 61 8.05 19.19 6.76
C ARG A 61 8.78 18.19 7.67
N ILE A 62 8.02 17.42 8.43
CA ILE A 62 8.51 16.33 9.27
C ILE A 62 8.42 15.06 8.44
N GLU A 63 9.51 14.29 8.40
CA GLU A 63 9.52 12.98 7.77
C GLU A 63 8.46 12.07 8.42
N PRO A 64 7.52 11.50 7.64
CA PRO A 64 6.52 10.60 8.16
C PRO A 64 7.13 9.44 8.94
N PRO A 65 6.64 9.15 10.16
CA PRO A 65 7.02 7.95 10.90
C PRO A 65 6.88 6.67 10.07
N SER A 66 5.89 6.59 9.17
CA SER A 66 5.67 5.42 8.30
C SER A 66 6.83 5.05 7.37
N TRP A 67 7.74 5.99 7.05
CA TRP A 67 8.91 5.71 6.22
C TRP A 67 10.00 4.99 7.01
N VAL A 68 10.33 5.51 8.20
CA VAL A 68 11.26 4.87 9.15
C VAL A 68 10.78 3.47 9.52
N LEU A 69 9.47 3.30 9.71
CA LEU A 69 8.86 2.02 10.02
C LEU A 69 8.93 1.02 8.84
N GLY A 70 8.88 1.52 7.61
CA GLY A 70 9.13 0.69 6.41
C GLY A 70 10.56 0.15 6.38
N ASP A 71 11.54 1.01 6.67
CA ASP A 71 12.96 0.61 6.72
C ASP A 71 13.22 -0.45 7.81
N GLU A 72 12.57 -0.34 8.99
CA GLU A 72 12.67 -1.35 10.04
C GLU A 72 12.17 -2.73 9.56
N VAL A 73 11.06 -2.76 8.83
CA VAL A 73 10.47 -4.02 8.31
C VAL A 73 11.35 -4.62 7.23
N ILE A 74 11.89 -3.79 6.34
CA ILE A 74 12.86 -4.23 5.31
C ILE A 74 14.12 -4.78 5.98
N ALA A 75 14.67 -4.09 6.98
CA ALA A 75 15.85 -4.54 7.71
C ALA A 75 15.62 -5.86 8.47
N ALA A 76 14.38 -6.14 8.88
CA ALA A 76 13.97 -7.43 9.43
C ALA A 76 13.79 -8.54 8.37
N GLY A 77 14.04 -8.25 7.10
CA GLY A 77 13.96 -9.18 5.97
C GLY A 77 12.55 -9.41 5.45
N ALA A 78 11.59 -8.55 5.80
CA ALA A 78 10.22 -8.67 5.32
C ALA A 78 9.99 -7.94 4.00
N LYS A 79 9.07 -8.49 3.22
CA LYS A 79 8.73 -8.09 1.86
C LYS A 79 7.50 -7.20 1.79
N GLY A 80 6.83 -7.00 2.92
CA GLY A 80 5.64 -6.18 2.99
C GLY A 80 5.04 -6.07 4.37
N ILE A 81 3.96 -5.28 4.43
CA ILE A 81 3.24 -4.96 5.65
C ILE A 81 1.73 -5.10 5.39
N LEU A 82 1.03 -5.79 6.29
CA LEU A 82 -0.43 -5.73 6.41
C LEU A 82 -0.82 -4.78 7.55
N PHE A 83 -1.83 -3.95 7.32
CA PHE A 83 -2.37 -3.06 8.34
C PHE A 83 -3.86 -2.78 8.12
N SER A 84 -4.55 -2.42 9.20
CA SER A 84 -5.98 -2.09 9.16
C SER A 84 -6.22 -0.76 8.44
N SER A 85 -7.22 -0.72 7.57
CA SER A 85 -7.63 0.48 6.86
C SER A 85 -8.27 1.50 7.81
N THR A 86 -7.87 2.76 7.70
CA THR A 86 -8.53 3.88 8.41
C THR A 86 -9.73 4.41 7.64
N GLN A 87 -9.84 4.09 6.35
CA GLN A 87 -10.88 4.59 5.45
C GLN A 87 -12.08 3.65 5.32
N ALA A 88 -11.86 2.34 5.48
CA ALA A 88 -12.91 1.34 5.41
C ALA A 88 -12.85 0.41 6.63
N ALA A 89 -13.90 0.46 7.47
CA ALA A 89 -14.01 -0.38 8.65
C ALA A 89 -13.92 -1.87 8.29
N GLY A 90 -13.03 -2.60 8.99
CA GLY A 90 -12.74 -4.00 8.72
C GLY A 90 -11.91 -4.26 7.45
N GLY A 91 -11.50 -3.21 6.74
CA GLY A 91 -10.60 -3.30 5.59
C GLY A 91 -9.16 -3.55 5.99
N THR A 92 -8.40 -4.20 5.11
CA THR A 92 -6.97 -4.43 5.27
C THR A 92 -6.23 -3.93 4.04
N ASN A 93 -5.13 -3.23 4.28
CA ASN A 93 -4.20 -2.77 3.27
C ASN A 93 -2.94 -3.62 3.29
N LEU A 94 -2.34 -3.76 2.12
CA LEU A 94 -1.06 -4.43 1.92
C LEU A 94 -0.09 -3.46 1.24
N VAL A 95 1.07 -3.25 1.83
CA VAL A 95 2.23 -2.61 1.20
C VAL A 95 3.24 -3.70 0.86
N LEU A 96 3.81 -3.66 -0.35
CA LEU A 96 4.87 -4.56 -0.80
C LEU A 96 6.12 -3.75 -1.14
N PHE A 97 7.27 -4.21 -0.67
CA PHE A 97 8.57 -3.65 -1.00
C PHE A 97 9.13 -4.43 -2.20
N VAL A 98 8.88 -3.91 -3.41
CA VAL A 98 9.16 -4.64 -4.66
C VAL A 98 10.62 -5.04 -4.83
N ASP A 99 11.55 -4.26 -4.28
CA ASP A 99 12.99 -4.56 -4.31
C ASP A 99 13.40 -5.73 -3.39
N GLN A 100 12.52 -6.15 -2.47
CA GLN A 100 12.73 -7.29 -1.57
C GLN A 100 12.12 -8.59 -2.11
N LEU A 101 11.41 -8.53 -3.23
CA LEU A 101 10.79 -9.70 -3.83
C LEU A 101 11.82 -10.56 -4.54
N ASP A 102 11.64 -11.88 -4.47
CA ASP A 102 12.48 -12.87 -5.13
C ASP A 102 11.65 -13.79 -6.06
N ALA A 103 12.31 -14.80 -6.63
CA ALA A 103 11.70 -15.70 -7.61
C ALA A 103 10.54 -16.57 -7.05
N ALA A 104 10.40 -16.67 -5.71
CA ALA A 104 9.31 -17.39 -5.07
C ALA A 104 8.04 -16.51 -4.90
N ASP A 105 8.18 -15.19 -4.98
CA ASP A 105 7.05 -14.27 -4.88
C ASP A 105 6.37 -14.06 -6.25
N ARG A 106 5.06 -13.77 -6.23
CA ARG A 106 4.27 -13.54 -7.44
C ARG A 106 3.28 -12.41 -7.26
N LEU A 107 3.24 -11.52 -8.26
CA LEU A 107 2.22 -10.50 -8.42
C LEU A 107 1.58 -10.73 -9.80
N GLU A 108 0.41 -11.34 -9.82
CA GLU A 108 -0.31 -11.68 -11.04
C GLU A 108 -1.49 -10.74 -11.22
N VAL A 109 -1.46 -9.95 -12.29
CA VAL A 109 -2.57 -9.10 -12.69
C VAL A 109 -3.71 -9.95 -13.21
N ILE A 110 -4.93 -9.71 -12.72
CA ILE A 110 -6.15 -10.33 -13.23
C ILE A 110 -6.77 -9.40 -14.27
N ASP A 111 -6.44 -9.63 -15.54
CA ASP A 111 -6.98 -8.89 -16.69
C ASP A 111 -7.36 -9.85 -17.85
N PRO A 112 -8.46 -10.62 -17.71
CA PRO A 112 -8.87 -11.58 -18.74
C PRO A 112 -9.36 -10.90 -20.03
N ALA A 113 -9.72 -9.61 -19.97
CA ALA A 113 -10.21 -8.85 -21.11
C ALA A 113 -9.08 -8.10 -21.86
N GLY A 114 -7.86 -8.06 -21.33
CA GLY A 114 -6.77 -7.28 -21.90
C GLY A 114 -7.08 -5.78 -21.90
N ALA A 115 -7.86 -5.31 -20.93
CA ALA A 115 -8.31 -3.92 -20.87
C ALA A 115 -7.22 -2.98 -20.30
N LEU A 116 -6.18 -3.53 -19.69
CA LEU A 116 -5.10 -2.74 -19.16
C LEU A 116 -4.14 -2.30 -20.27
N PRO A 117 -3.61 -1.07 -20.18
CA PRO A 117 -2.58 -0.62 -21.09
C PRO A 117 -1.36 -1.54 -21.01
N ARG A 118 -0.80 -1.84 -22.19
CA ARG A 118 0.32 -2.78 -22.33
C ARG A 118 1.62 -2.17 -21.79
N ASP A 119 1.76 -0.86 -21.95
CA ASP A 119 2.93 -0.09 -21.58
C ASP A 119 2.55 1.39 -21.36
N GLN A 120 3.54 2.21 -21.00
CA GLN A 120 3.35 3.64 -20.77
C GLN A 120 2.87 4.38 -22.04
N ALA A 121 3.14 3.86 -23.24
CA ALA A 121 2.71 4.47 -24.50
C ALA A 121 1.23 4.24 -24.79
N SER A 122 0.64 3.19 -24.20
CA SER A 122 -0.76 2.81 -24.38
C SER A 122 -1.78 3.82 -23.80
N TRP A 123 -1.33 4.81 -23.00
CA TRP A 123 -2.18 5.86 -22.45
C TRP A 123 -2.41 7.06 -23.40
N GLY A 124 -1.70 7.10 -24.54
CA GLY A 124 -1.67 8.26 -25.45
C GLY A 124 -2.67 8.24 -26.61
N GLU A 125 -3.42 7.16 -26.82
CA GLU A 125 -4.45 7.11 -27.87
C GLU A 125 -5.73 7.78 -27.36
N SER A 126 -5.94 9.05 -27.72
CA SER A 126 -7.26 9.69 -27.60
C SER A 126 -8.28 8.90 -28.44
N PRO A 127 -9.50 8.64 -27.92
CA PRO A 127 -10.56 8.10 -28.74
C PRO A 127 -10.91 9.10 -29.85
N ALA A 128 -11.06 8.61 -31.08
CA ALA A 128 -11.57 9.37 -32.22
C ALA A 128 -13.07 9.71 -32.06
#